data_AF-A0A6G7CHH1-F1
#
_entry.id   AF-A0A6G7CHH1-F1
#
_cell.length_a   1.000
_cell.length_b   1.000
_cell.length_c   1.000
_cell.angle_alpha   90.00
_cell.angle_beta   90.00
_cell.angle_gamma   90.00
#
_symmetry.space_group_name_H-M   'P 1'
#
loop_
_entity.id
_entity.type
_entity.pdbx_description
1 polymer ?
#
loop_
_entity_poly.entity_id
_entity_poly.type
_entity_poly.pdbx_seq_one_letter_code
_entity_poly.pdbx_strand_id
1 'polypeptide(L)'
;MNSLPLDTLEELKIRKELLIKCIKIEKPETAILERQSFAYLGKGSNLYNLSVLIKILDCKSEVKYILDQVKENIKLSISTSITPREQQGLQYALFIYSLLSGDREQTYESSIIIKKMGITDARYVSSSEFFVILANLYLDNKDEVEKLLPKLTKLEEKKNEKYLKPGLTEAISGINTKNINQFSSGLKKMIDGHIHETRYLKWALTTKHFVCEPAVILCSIALKNGIDVKPFIINSHVKLKTRTQFPANRTDLPSTKRFIVPVDLIPDYMLEPWRMHLV
;
A
#
# COMPACT_ATOMS: atom_id res chain seq x y z
N MET A 1 5.94 16.17 15.77
CA MET A 1 5.89 16.73 14.40
C MET A 1 5.56 18.20 14.52
N ASN A 2 6.34 19.08 13.89
CA ASN A 2 5.97 20.50 13.78
C ASN A 2 4.59 20.59 13.11
N SER A 3 3.71 21.43 13.67
CA SER A 3 2.35 21.62 13.17
C SER A 3 2.36 21.90 11.67
N LEU A 4 1.47 21.24 10.93
CA LEU A 4 1.27 21.48 9.50
C LEU A 4 0.97 22.97 9.26
N PRO A 5 1.45 23.57 8.15
CA PRO A 5 0.98 24.89 7.73
C PRO A 5 -0.55 24.91 7.63
N LEU A 6 -1.18 26.02 8.04
CA LEU A 6 -2.65 26.14 8.12
C LEU A 6 -3.33 25.78 6.78
N ASP A 7 -2.81 26.29 5.68
CA ASP A 7 -3.32 26.04 4.33
C ASP A 7 -3.26 24.54 3.93
N THR A 8 -2.18 23.86 4.34
CA THR A 8 -1.97 22.43 4.13
C THR A 8 -2.93 21.62 4.99
N LEU A 9 -3.12 22.03 6.25
CA LEU A 9 -4.06 21.39 7.15
C LEU A 9 -5.50 21.48 6.61
N GLU A 10 -5.92 22.65 6.13
CA GLU A 10 -7.22 22.87 5.51
C GLU A 10 -7.41 22.01 4.26
N GLU A 11 -6.43 21.97 3.36
CA GLU A 11 -6.46 21.13 2.17
C GLU A 11 -6.62 19.63 2.51
N LEU A 12 -5.88 19.14 3.50
CA LEU A 12 -5.99 17.74 3.93
C LEU A 12 -7.33 17.45 4.62
N LYS A 13 -7.90 18.40 5.37
CA LYS A 13 -9.25 18.30 5.93
C LYS A 13 -10.32 18.21 4.84
N ILE A 14 -10.22 19.03 3.80
CA ILE A 14 -11.15 18.98 2.64
C ILE A 14 -11.10 17.60 1.97
N ARG A 15 -9.89 17.06 1.74
CA ARG A 15 -9.74 15.70 1.18
C ARG A 15 -10.36 14.62 2.06
N LYS A 16 -10.15 14.71 3.38
CA LYS A 16 -10.74 13.79 4.35
C LYS A 16 -12.27 13.85 4.31
N GLU A 17 -12.85 15.05 4.36
CA GLU A 17 -14.29 15.25 4.30
C GLU A 17 -14.91 14.74 3.00
N LEU A 18 -14.22 14.94 1.88
CA LEU A 18 -14.66 14.40 0.61
C LEU A 18 -14.68 12.87 0.62
N LEU A 19 -13.62 12.21 1.09
CA LEU A 19 -13.61 10.75 1.19
C LEU A 19 -14.74 10.25 2.09
N ILE A 20 -15.00 10.90 3.21
CA ILE A 20 -16.13 10.57 4.10
C ILE A 20 -17.46 10.68 3.35
N LYS A 21 -17.66 11.75 2.58
CA LYS A 21 -18.88 11.94 1.75
C LYS A 21 -19.00 10.85 0.69
N CYS A 22 -17.92 10.54 -0.03
CA CYS A 22 -17.88 9.46 -1.02
C CYS A 22 -18.25 8.11 -0.39
N ILE A 23 -17.60 7.72 0.72
CA ILE A 23 -17.87 6.46 1.42
C ILE A 23 -19.33 6.37 1.89
N LYS A 24 -19.92 7.50 2.32
CA LYS A 24 -21.31 7.56 2.79
C LYS A 24 -22.33 7.37 1.67
N ILE A 25 -22.06 7.89 0.47
CA ILE A 25 -22.96 7.75 -0.68
C ILE A 25 -22.74 6.44 -1.44
N GLU A 26 -21.56 5.82 -1.32
CA GLU A 26 -21.25 4.51 -1.88
C GLU A 26 -22.09 3.43 -1.19
N LYS A 27 -23.03 2.86 -1.96
CA LYS A 27 -23.89 1.74 -1.57
C LYS A 27 -23.65 0.55 -2.51
N PRO A 28 -22.52 -0.18 -2.37
CA PRO A 28 -22.16 -1.26 -3.29
C PRO A 28 -23.24 -2.32 -3.46
N GLU A 29 -24.03 -2.59 -2.41
CA GLU A 29 -25.16 -3.52 -2.41
C GLU A 29 -26.29 -3.14 -3.37
N THR A 30 -26.38 -1.86 -3.72
CA THR A 30 -27.38 -1.33 -4.68
C THR A 30 -26.85 -1.20 -6.10
N ALA A 31 -25.56 -1.46 -6.32
CA ALA A 31 -24.98 -1.47 -7.66
C ALA A 31 -25.53 -2.65 -8.47
N ILE A 32 -25.58 -2.49 -9.79
CA ILE A 32 -25.89 -3.59 -10.72
C ILE A 32 -24.90 -4.74 -10.50
N LEU A 33 -25.36 -5.98 -10.65
CA LEU A 33 -24.60 -7.20 -10.31
C LEU A 33 -23.19 -7.19 -10.90
N GLU A 34 -23.04 -6.80 -12.17
CA GLU A 34 -21.78 -6.75 -12.90
C GLU A 34 -20.78 -5.71 -12.39
N ARG A 35 -21.21 -4.82 -11.49
CA ARG A 35 -20.40 -3.75 -10.90
C ARG A 35 -20.30 -3.85 -9.39
N GLN A 36 -20.96 -4.81 -8.75
CA GLN A 36 -20.93 -4.94 -7.28
C GLN A 36 -19.52 -5.16 -6.75
N SER A 37 -18.76 -6.06 -7.37
CA SER A 37 -17.35 -6.30 -7.00
C SER A 37 -16.52 -5.02 -7.05
N PHE A 38 -16.54 -4.31 -8.19
CA PHE A 38 -15.83 -3.04 -8.35
C PHE A 38 -16.29 -1.97 -7.35
N ALA A 39 -17.59 -1.91 -7.03
CA ALA A 39 -18.13 -0.96 -6.07
C ALA A 39 -17.64 -1.24 -4.64
N TYR A 40 -17.62 -2.51 -4.23
CA TYR A 40 -17.07 -2.92 -2.95
C TYR A 40 -15.55 -2.65 -2.86
N LEU A 41 -14.78 -3.00 -3.89
CA LEU A 41 -13.35 -2.69 -3.96
C LEU A 41 -13.09 -1.17 -3.91
N GLY A 42 -13.92 -0.38 -4.59
CA GLY A 42 -13.87 1.08 -4.58
C GLY A 42 -14.06 1.65 -3.17
N LYS A 43 -15.11 1.20 -2.47
CA LYS A 43 -15.39 1.58 -1.09
C LYS A 43 -14.26 1.19 -0.14
N GLY A 44 -13.74 -0.04 -0.26
CA GLY A 44 -12.57 -0.50 0.49
C GLY A 44 -11.33 0.37 0.24
N SER A 45 -11.06 0.74 -1.02
CA SER A 45 -9.93 1.62 -1.38
C SER A 45 -10.09 3.03 -0.79
N ASN A 46 -11.31 3.57 -0.74
CA ASN A 46 -11.59 4.87 -0.15
C ASN A 46 -11.41 4.85 1.38
N LEU A 47 -11.87 3.79 2.05
CA LEU A 47 -11.66 3.57 3.48
C LEU A 47 -10.17 3.50 3.82
N TYR A 48 -9.36 2.80 3.01
CA TYR A 48 -7.92 2.77 3.19
C TYR A 48 -7.28 4.17 3.06
N ASN A 49 -7.62 4.91 2.00
CA ASN A 49 -7.15 6.30 1.82
C ASN A 49 -7.58 7.21 2.99
N LEU A 50 -8.79 7.00 3.52
CA LEU A 50 -9.27 7.74 4.68
C LEU A 50 -8.41 7.46 5.92
N SER A 51 -8.05 6.19 6.16
CA SER A 51 -7.20 5.81 7.30
C SER A 51 -5.83 6.53 7.27
N VAL A 52 -5.21 6.62 6.09
CA VAL A 52 -3.93 7.31 5.90
C VAL A 52 -4.07 8.81 6.13
N LEU A 53 -5.11 9.46 5.59
CA LEU A 53 -5.35 10.89 5.83
C LEU A 53 -5.60 11.20 7.32
N ILE A 54 -6.35 10.35 8.02
CA ILE A 54 -6.58 10.50 9.47
C ILE A 54 -5.24 10.46 10.21
N LYS A 55 -4.37 9.50 9.90
CA LYS A 55 -3.05 9.38 10.54
C LYS A 55 -2.09 10.52 10.22
N ILE A 56 -2.17 11.12 9.04
CA ILE A 56 -1.39 12.32 8.69
C ILE A 56 -1.89 13.54 9.46
N LEU A 57 -3.21 13.68 9.60
CA LEU A 57 -3.83 14.80 10.32
C LEU A 57 -3.64 14.69 11.84
N ASP A 58 -3.70 13.46 12.37
CA ASP A 58 -3.47 13.13 13.77
C ASP A 58 -2.88 11.71 13.88
N CYS A 59 -1.59 11.63 14.19
CA CYS A 59 -0.88 10.35 14.28
C CYS A 59 -1.39 9.46 15.42
N LYS A 60 -2.04 10.03 16.44
CA LYS A 60 -2.58 9.30 17.59
C LYS A 60 -3.97 8.74 17.34
N SER A 61 -4.68 9.19 16.31
CA SER A 61 -6.03 8.72 15.98
C SER A 61 -6.07 7.21 15.75
N GLU A 62 -7.07 6.53 16.32
CA GLU A 62 -7.32 5.11 16.06
C GLU A 62 -8.03 4.92 14.72
N VAL A 63 -7.48 4.02 13.89
CA VAL A 63 -8.02 3.73 12.55
C VAL A 63 -8.38 2.25 12.34
N LYS A 64 -8.25 1.43 13.39
CA LYS A 64 -8.47 -0.03 13.33
C LYS A 64 -9.86 -0.36 12.76
N TYR A 65 -10.91 0.27 13.27
CA TYR A 65 -12.28 0.07 12.79
C TYR A 65 -12.46 0.43 11.29
N ILE A 66 -11.71 1.42 10.78
CA ILE A 66 -11.75 1.78 9.35
C ILE A 66 -11.04 0.70 8.53
N LEU A 67 -9.87 0.23 9.00
CA LEU A 67 -9.10 -0.83 8.35
C LEU A 67 -9.86 -2.17 8.35
N ASP A 68 -10.61 -2.48 9.40
CA ASP A 68 -11.45 -3.67 9.45
C ASP A 68 -12.52 -3.64 8.36
N GLN A 69 -13.14 -2.48 8.13
CA GLN A 69 -14.09 -2.31 7.01
C GLN A 69 -13.43 -2.43 5.64
N VAL A 70 -12.16 -2.08 5.46
CA VAL A 70 -11.44 -2.28 4.18
C VAL A 70 -11.46 -3.77 3.82
N LYS A 71 -11.11 -4.64 4.77
CA LYS A 71 -11.08 -6.10 4.56
C LYS A 71 -12.45 -6.65 4.23
N GLU A 72 -13.47 -6.28 4.99
CA GLU A 72 -14.84 -6.76 4.77
C GLU A 72 -15.36 -6.36 3.38
N ASN A 73 -15.07 -5.13 2.94
CA ASN A 73 -15.41 -4.71 1.58
C ASN A 73 -14.66 -5.53 0.52
N ILE A 74 -13.39 -5.88 0.72
CA ILE A 74 -12.66 -6.71 -0.24
C ILE A 74 -13.22 -8.15 -0.27
N LYS A 75 -13.59 -8.72 0.88
CA LYS A 75 -14.24 -10.04 0.94
C LYS A 75 -15.57 -10.04 0.18
N LEU A 76 -16.39 -9.01 0.38
CA LEU A 76 -17.64 -8.82 -0.37
C LEU A 76 -17.37 -8.59 -1.86
N SER A 77 -16.28 -7.90 -2.21
CA SER A 77 -15.86 -7.76 -3.61
C SER A 77 -15.51 -9.10 -4.23
N ILE A 78 -14.83 -10.00 -3.50
CA ILE A 78 -14.50 -11.35 -3.97
C ILE A 78 -15.77 -12.16 -4.17
N SER A 79 -16.67 -12.17 -3.19
CA SER A 79 -17.91 -12.97 -3.24
C SER A 79 -18.88 -12.54 -4.34
N THR A 80 -18.84 -11.26 -4.74
CA THR A 80 -19.69 -10.70 -5.79
C THR A 80 -19.00 -10.61 -7.16
N SER A 81 -17.74 -11.04 -7.26
CA SER A 81 -17.02 -11.03 -8.54
C SER A 81 -17.44 -12.19 -9.45
N ILE A 82 -17.57 -11.88 -10.73
CA ILE A 82 -18.23 -12.76 -11.71
C ILE A 82 -17.22 -13.60 -12.49
N THR A 83 -15.95 -13.16 -12.55
CA THR A 83 -14.93 -13.84 -13.34
C THR A 83 -13.82 -14.42 -12.45
N PRO A 84 -13.29 -15.62 -12.77
CA PRO A 84 -12.15 -16.18 -12.05
C PRO A 84 -10.93 -15.26 -12.06
N ARG A 85 -10.67 -14.58 -13.17
CA ARG A 85 -9.54 -13.65 -13.29
C ARG A 85 -9.65 -12.47 -12.33
N GLU A 86 -10.86 -11.92 -12.18
CA GLU A 86 -11.14 -10.86 -11.22
C GLU A 86 -10.99 -11.36 -9.79
N GLN A 87 -11.55 -12.53 -9.47
CA GLN A 87 -11.37 -13.17 -8.16
C GLN A 87 -9.89 -13.27 -7.79
N GLN A 88 -9.04 -13.70 -8.72
CA GLN A 88 -7.60 -13.81 -8.49
C GLN A 88 -6.96 -12.45 -8.15
N GLY A 89 -7.29 -11.40 -8.91
CA GLY A 89 -6.81 -10.04 -8.61
C GLY A 89 -7.30 -9.53 -7.24
N LEU A 90 -8.53 -9.86 -6.86
CA LEU A 90 -9.09 -9.48 -5.56
C LEU A 90 -8.48 -10.27 -4.39
N GLN A 91 -8.07 -11.52 -4.60
CA GLN A 91 -7.29 -12.27 -3.60
C GLN A 91 -5.94 -11.61 -3.32
N TYR A 92 -5.27 -11.08 -4.35
CA TYR A 92 -4.06 -10.28 -4.17
C TYR A 92 -4.33 -9.01 -3.37
N ALA A 93 -5.44 -8.32 -3.64
CA ALA A 93 -5.85 -7.14 -2.86
C ALA A 93 -6.09 -7.51 -1.39
N LEU A 94 -6.82 -8.59 -1.11
CA LEU A 94 -7.11 -9.04 0.26
C LEU A 94 -5.81 -9.31 1.03
N PHE A 95 -4.87 -10.03 0.42
CA PHE A 95 -3.56 -10.28 1.02
C PHE A 95 -2.83 -8.99 1.40
N ILE A 96 -2.77 -8.02 0.49
CA ILE A 96 -2.07 -6.74 0.70
C ILE A 96 -2.73 -5.93 1.81
N TYR A 97 -4.05 -5.76 1.78
CA TYR A 97 -4.74 -4.95 2.78
C TYR A 97 -4.79 -5.62 4.16
N SER A 98 -4.85 -6.95 4.23
CA SER A 98 -4.67 -7.67 5.49
C SER A 98 -3.27 -7.49 6.06
N LEU A 99 -2.24 -7.54 5.20
CA LEU A 99 -0.86 -7.28 5.63
C LEU A 99 -0.70 -5.84 6.13
N LEU A 100 -1.23 -4.85 5.42
CA LEU A 100 -1.13 -3.44 5.80
C LEU A 100 -1.96 -3.08 7.05
N SER A 101 -2.98 -3.88 7.38
CA SER A 101 -3.82 -3.68 8.57
C SER A 101 -3.36 -4.48 9.79
N GLY A 102 -2.37 -5.36 9.65
CA GLY A 102 -1.88 -6.18 10.76
C GLY A 102 -2.68 -7.45 11.02
N ASP A 103 -3.55 -7.86 10.09
CA ASP A 103 -4.39 -9.05 10.24
C ASP A 103 -3.60 -10.33 9.91
N ARG A 104 -2.94 -10.88 10.91
CA ARG A 104 -2.06 -12.05 10.77
C ARG A 104 -2.77 -13.28 10.24
N GLU A 105 -4.00 -13.53 10.71
CA GLU A 105 -4.81 -14.68 10.33
C GLU A 105 -5.20 -14.57 8.86
N GLN A 106 -5.80 -13.45 8.47
CA GLN A 106 -6.22 -13.28 7.08
C GLN A 106 -5.03 -13.23 6.12
N THR A 107 -3.90 -12.61 6.50
CA THR A 107 -2.69 -12.61 5.68
C THR A 107 -2.15 -14.02 5.48
N TYR A 108 -2.18 -14.87 6.51
CA TYR A 108 -1.77 -16.27 6.40
C TYR A 108 -2.68 -17.06 5.46
N GLU A 109 -4.00 -16.97 5.65
CA GLU A 109 -4.98 -17.62 4.77
C GLU A 109 -4.81 -17.21 3.30
N SER A 110 -4.72 -15.90 3.04
CA SER A 110 -4.54 -15.39 1.69
C SER A 110 -3.20 -15.83 1.10
N SER A 111 -2.15 -15.95 1.90
CA SER A 111 -0.85 -16.49 1.44
C SER A 111 -0.98 -17.94 0.96
N ILE A 112 -1.72 -18.78 1.69
CA ILE A 112 -1.98 -20.18 1.28
C ILE A 112 -2.77 -20.21 -0.03
N ILE A 113 -3.81 -19.39 -0.15
CA ILE A 113 -4.65 -19.31 -1.34
C ILE A 113 -3.80 -18.89 -2.55
N ILE A 114 -3.04 -17.79 -2.44
CA ILE A 114 -2.16 -17.29 -3.50
C ILE A 114 -1.11 -18.32 -3.90
N LYS A 115 -0.50 -19.02 -2.93
CA LYS A 115 0.47 -20.09 -3.21
C LYS A 115 -0.17 -21.22 -4.02
N LYS A 116 -1.40 -21.64 -3.69
CA LYS A 116 -2.14 -22.68 -4.42
C LYS A 116 -2.54 -22.22 -5.82
N MET A 117 -2.92 -20.96 -5.98
CA MET A 117 -3.24 -20.37 -7.30
C MET A 117 -2.02 -20.32 -8.22
N GLY A 118 -0.83 -20.07 -7.66
CA GLY A 118 0.40 -19.92 -8.43
C GLY A 118 0.43 -18.65 -9.28
N ILE A 119 1.32 -18.62 -10.26
CA ILE A 119 1.44 -17.52 -11.22
C ILE A 119 0.28 -17.62 -12.21
N THR A 120 -0.55 -16.58 -12.26
CA THR A 120 -1.68 -16.48 -13.20
C THR A 120 -1.52 -15.27 -14.13
N ASP A 121 -2.42 -15.11 -15.10
CA ASP A 121 -2.49 -13.93 -15.97
C ASP A 121 -3.27 -12.76 -15.34
N ALA A 122 -3.77 -12.93 -14.11
CA ALA A 122 -4.41 -11.88 -13.34
C ALA A 122 -3.36 -10.89 -12.83
N ARG A 123 -3.69 -9.60 -12.93
CA ARG A 123 -2.85 -8.53 -12.42
C ARG A 123 -3.67 -7.69 -11.46
N TYR A 124 -3.26 -7.67 -10.20
CA TYR A 124 -3.69 -6.61 -9.29
C TYR A 124 -2.57 -5.62 -9.21
N VAL A 125 -2.68 -4.47 -9.89
CA VAL A 125 -1.76 -3.34 -9.68
C VAL A 125 -0.26 -3.59 -10.07
N SER A 126 0.24 -4.83 -9.99
CA SER A 126 1.57 -5.39 -10.26
C SER A 126 1.41 -6.81 -10.85
N SER A 127 2.50 -7.46 -11.24
CA SER A 127 2.49 -8.83 -11.79
C SER A 127 2.14 -9.89 -10.72
N SER A 128 1.54 -11.01 -11.14
CA SER A 128 1.15 -12.12 -10.25
C SER A 128 2.36 -12.78 -9.58
N GLU A 129 3.50 -12.85 -10.28
CA GLU A 129 4.77 -13.35 -9.75
C GLU A 129 5.18 -12.64 -8.46
N PHE A 130 4.98 -11.32 -8.40
CA PHE A 130 5.27 -10.54 -7.21
C PHE A 130 4.43 -11.00 -6.01
N PHE A 131 3.11 -11.17 -6.19
CA PHE A 131 2.23 -11.63 -5.10
C PHE A 131 2.54 -13.04 -4.65
N VAL A 132 2.86 -13.94 -5.59
CA VAL A 132 3.27 -15.31 -5.27
C VAL A 132 4.59 -15.31 -4.48
N ILE A 133 5.53 -14.45 -4.82
CA ILE A 133 6.77 -14.27 -4.05
C ILE A 133 6.46 -13.76 -2.64
N LEU A 134 5.63 -12.72 -2.49
CA LEU A 134 5.27 -12.19 -1.17
C LEU A 134 4.58 -13.25 -0.29
N ALA A 135 3.67 -14.04 -0.86
CA ALA A 135 2.99 -15.13 -0.16
C ALA A 135 3.99 -16.20 0.31
N ASN A 136 4.93 -16.62 -0.56
CA ASN A 136 5.97 -17.58 -0.17
C ASN A 136 6.95 -17.00 0.87
N LEU A 137 7.28 -15.72 0.77
CA LEU A 137 8.13 -15.03 1.74
C LEU A 137 7.45 -14.94 3.12
N TYR A 138 6.15 -14.68 3.16
CA TYR A 138 5.36 -14.67 4.40
C TYR A 138 5.31 -16.07 5.05
N LEU A 139 5.18 -17.11 4.22
CA LEU A 139 5.14 -18.53 4.62
C LEU A 139 6.53 -19.16 4.83
N ASP A 140 7.61 -18.38 4.81
CA ASP A 140 8.99 -18.83 4.98
C ASP A 140 9.45 -19.91 3.97
N ASN A 141 8.84 -19.95 2.78
CA ASN A 141 9.18 -20.91 1.72
C ASN A 141 10.31 -20.39 0.83
N LYS A 142 11.54 -20.45 1.36
CA LYS A 142 12.74 -19.83 0.75
C LYS A 142 13.04 -20.33 -0.65
N ASP A 143 12.98 -21.64 -0.87
CA ASP A 143 13.36 -22.26 -2.15
C ASP A 143 12.47 -21.77 -3.30
N GLU A 144 11.17 -21.60 -3.03
CA GLU A 144 10.24 -21.10 -4.05
C GLU A 144 10.47 -19.60 -4.31
N VAL A 145 10.83 -18.81 -3.29
CA VAL A 145 11.23 -17.41 -3.49
C VAL A 145 12.46 -17.33 -4.40
N GLU A 146 13.51 -18.13 -4.13
CA GLU A 146 14.74 -18.15 -4.93
C GLU A 146 14.50 -18.55 -6.38
N LYS A 147 13.63 -19.53 -6.60
CA LYS A 147 13.23 -19.99 -7.94
C LYS A 147 12.49 -18.93 -8.74
N LEU A 148 11.67 -18.11 -8.08
CA LEU A 148 10.85 -17.08 -8.74
C LEU A 148 11.59 -15.76 -8.92
N LEU A 149 12.59 -15.47 -8.07
CA LEU A 149 13.29 -14.19 -8.05
C LEU A 149 13.91 -13.79 -9.40
N PRO A 150 14.59 -14.67 -10.18
CA PRO A 150 15.16 -14.29 -11.47
C PRO A 150 14.13 -13.80 -12.48
N LYS A 151 12.89 -14.32 -12.42
CA LYS A 151 11.80 -13.84 -13.29
C LYS A 151 11.37 -12.44 -12.88
N LEU A 152 11.23 -12.19 -11.57
CA LEU A 152 10.88 -10.87 -11.05
C LEU A 152 11.97 -9.83 -11.35
N THR A 153 13.25 -10.19 -11.27
CA THR A 153 14.38 -9.30 -11.60
C THR A 153 14.30 -8.84 -13.06
N LYS A 154 14.04 -9.76 -13.99
CA LYS A 154 13.82 -9.41 -15.40
C LYS A 154 12.62 -8.47 -15.62
N LEU A 155 11.59 -8.54 -14.77
CA LEU A 155 10.45 -7.63 -14.84
C LEU A 155 10.78 -6.25 -14.28
N GLU A 156 11.51 -6.18 -13.16
CA GLU A 156 11.99 -4.93 -12.56
C GLU A 156 12.91 -4.16 -13.54
N GLU A 157 13.82 -4.85 -14.23
CA GLU A 157 14.75 -4.26 -15.20
C GLU A 157 14.07 -3.66 -16.44
N LYS A 158 12.88 -4.15 -16.80
CA LYS A 158 12.12 -3.63 -17.95
C LYS A 158 11.54 -2.24 -17.71
N LYS A 159 11.64 -1.67 -16.50
CA LYS A 159 11.23 -0.31 -16.11
C LYS A 159 9.78 0.11 -16.47
N ASN A 160 8.93 -0.84 -16.86
CA ASN A 160 7.58 -0.56 -17.36
C ASN A 160 6.47 -0.78 -16.33
N GLU A 161 6.78 -1.26 -15.13
CA GLU A 161 5.77 -1.51 -14.08
C GLU A 161 5.98 -0.59 -12.87
N LYS A 162 5.00 0.28 -12.62
CA LYS A 162 5.01 1.31 -11.55
C LYS A 162 5.26 0.74 -10.14
N TYR A 163 4.88 -0.52 -9.92
CA TYR A 163 4.96 -1.21 -8.63
C TYR A 163 6.24 -2.04 -8.46
N LEU A 164 6.99 -2.30 -9.54
CA LEU A 164 8.31 -2.92 -9.49
C LEU A 164 9.37 -1.81 -9.40
N LYS A 165 9.41 -1.15 -8.24
CA LYS A 165 10.36 -0.07 -7.96
C LYS A 165 11.79 -0.61 -7.92
N PRO A 166 12.80 0.16 -8.38
CA PRO A 166 14.20 -0.22 -8.24
C PRO A 166 14.56 -0.59 -6.79
N GLY A 167 15.26 -1.71 -6.62
CA GLY A 167 15.62 -2.26 -5.32
C GLY A 167 14.63 -3.28 -4.76
N LEU A 168 13.53 -3.58 -5.45
CA LEU A 168 12.51 -4.51 -4.98
C LEU A 168 13.07 -5.93 -4.85
N THR A 169 13.70 -6.46 -5.90
CA THR A 169 14.22 -7.84 -5.87
C THR A 169 15.41 -7.98 -4.93
N GLU A 170 16.23 -6.94 -4.79
CA GLU A 170 17.29 -6.88 -3.79
C GLU A 170 16.72 -6.94 -2.37
N ALA A 171 15.64 -6.19 -2.10
CA ALA A 171 14.98 -6.21 -0.81
C ALA A 171 14.37 -7.59 -0.48
N ILE A 172 13.67 -8.20 -1.44
CA ILE A 172 13.12 -9.56 -1.32
C ILE A 172 14.24 -10.57 -1.03
N SER A 173 15.34 -10.50 -1.78
CA SER A 173 16.51 -11.36 -1.58
C SER A 173 17.13 -11.18 -0.18
N GLY A 174 17.23 -9.93 0.29
CA GLY A 174 17.70 -9.61 1.63
C GLY A 174 16.83 -10.21 2.74
N ILE A 175 15.49 -10.16 2.61
CA ILE A 175 14.58 -10.83 3.56
C ILE A 175 14.77 -12.35 3.51
N ASN A 176 14.80 -12.94 2.31
CA ASN A 176 14.89 -14.39 2.11
C ASN A 176 16.18 -14.98 2.70
N THR A 177 17.29 -14.27 2.54
CA THR A 177 18.63 -14.64 3.05
C THR A 177 18.90 -14.13 4.46
N LYS A 178 17.98 -13.36 5.06
CA LYS A 178 18.17 -12.62 6.32
C LYS A 178 19.37 -11.66 6.30
N ASN A 179 19.74 -11.15 5.13
CA ASN A 179 20.78 -10.15 4.96
C ASN A 179 20.21 -8.73 5.13
N ILE A 180 20.38 -8.17 6.34
CA ILE A 180 19.91 -6.84 6.72
C ILE A 180 20.47 -5.74 5.83
N ASN A 181 21.75 -5.82 5.45
CA ASN A 181 22.41 -4.80 4.64
C ASN A 181 21.83 -4.77 3.23
N GLN A 182 21.62 -5.95 2.64
CA GLN A 182 20.99 -6.08 1.33
C GLN A 182 19.53 -5.60 1.36
N PHE A 183 18.77 -5.99 2.39
CA PHE A 183 17.40 -5.53 2.55
C PHE A 183 17.31 -4.00 2.68
N SER A 184 18.16 -3.41 3.52
CA SER A 184 18.23 -1.97 3.74
C SER A 184 18.63 -1.20 2.47
N SER A 185 19.59 -1.72 1.71
CA SER A 185 20.01 -1.17 0.42
C SER A 185 18.87 -1.18 -0.60
N GLY A 186 18.16 -2.31 -0.73
CA GLY A 186 16.99 -2.43 -1.60
C GLY A 186 15.86 -1.46 -1.20
N LEU A 187 15.55 -1.36 0.10
CA LEU A 187 14.57 -0.41 0.62
C LEU A 187 14.92 1.04 0.31
N LYS A 188 16.18 1.42 0.50
CA LYS A 188 16.65 2.78 0.19
C LYS A 188 16.40 3.12 -1.29
N LYS A 189 16.75 2.22 -2.20
CA LYS A 189 16.50 2.40 -3.65
C LYS A 189 15.01 2.55 -3.97
N MET A 190 14.14 1.77 -3.32
CA MET A 190 12.69 1.89 -3.51
C MET A 190 12.15 3.23 -2.99
N ILE A 191 12.66 3.70 -1.85
CA ILE A 191 12.28 5.00 -1.27
C ILE A 191 12.75 6.15 -2.16
N ASP A 192 14.01 6.13 -2.60
CA ASP A 192 14.54 7.14 -3.53
C ASP A 192 13.74 7.15 -4.84
N GLY A 193 13.38 5.97 -5.37
CA GLY A 193 12.52 5.83 -6.55
C GLY A 193 11.10 6.38 -6.32
N HIS A 194 10.51 6.14 -5.16
CA HIS A 194 9.20 6.69 -4.79
C HIS A 194 9.24 8.22 -4.66
N ILE A 195 10.26 8.77 -4.02
CA ILE A 195 10.48 10.22 -3.92
C ILE A 195 10.66 10.84 -5.31
N HIS A 196 11.42 10.19 -6.18
CA HIS A 196 11.59 10.65 -7.55
C HIS A 196 10.25 10.69 -8.29
N GLU A 197 9.49 9.59 -8.28
CA GLU A 197 8.19 9.50 -8.94
C GLU A 197 7.23 10.59 -8.47
N THR A 198 7.10 10.80 -7.17
CA THR A 198 6.18 11.79 -6.59
C THR A 198 6.50 13.22 -7.00
N ARG A 199 7.75 13.55 -7.36
CA ARG A 199 8.14 14.87 -7.88
C ARG A 199 7.56 15.16 -9.27
N TYR A 200 7.34 14.13 -10.10
CA TYR A 200 6.87 14.28 -11.48
C TYR A 200 5.36 14.13 -11.63
N LEU A 201 4.65 13.79 -10.56
CA LEU A 201 3.20 13.74 -10.56
C LEU A 201 2.64 15.17 -10.73
N LYS A 202 2.15 15.44 -11.95
CA LYS A 202 1.58 16.75 -12.34
C LYS A 202 0.27 17.08 -11.62
N TRP A 203 -0.45 16.04 -11.17
CA TRP A 203 -1.71 16.14 -10.45
C TRP A 203 -1.49 16.23 -8.94
N ALA A 204 -2.53 16.57 -8.18
CA ALA A 204 -2.50 16.43 -6.74
C ALA A 204 -2.08 15.00 -6.38
N LEU A 205 -1.05 14.84 -5.54
CA LEU A 205 -0.67 13.54 -5.02
C LEU A 205 -1.92 12.92 -4.37
N THR A 206 -2.33 11.76 -4.85
CA THR A 206 -3.37 10.98 -4.17
C THR A 206 -2.79 10.42 -2.87
N THR A 207 -3.65 10.11 -1.90
CA THR A 207 -3.22 9.61 -0.59
C THR A 207 -2.33 8.36 -0.68
N LYS A 208 -2.49 7.54 -1.72
CA LYS A 208 -1.62 6.37 -1.99
C LYS A 208 -0.15 6.72 -2.19
N HIS A 209 0.19 7.98 -2.48
CA HIS A 209 1.57 8.44 -2.64
C HIS A 209 2.17 9.02 -1.35
N PHE A 210 1.42 9.09 -0.26
CA PHE A 210 1.95 9.52 1.04
C PHE A 210 2.67 8.38 1.77
N VAL A 211 2.56 7.16 1.25
CA VAL A 211 3.20 5.95 1.76
C VAL A 211 3.86 5.22 0.58
N CYS A 212 5.05 4.68 0.78
CA CYS A 212 5.67 3.77 -0.17
C CYS A 212 5.19 2.35 0.11
N GLU A 213 4.00 2.02 -0.40
CA GLU A 213 3.30 0.74 -0.13
C GLU A 213 4.20 -0.52 -0.32
N PRO A 214 4.98 -0.67 -1.41
CA PRO A 214 5.88 -1.83 -1.53
C PRO A 214 6.93 -1.94 -0.42
N ALA A 215 7.43 -0.80 0.07
CA ALA A 215 8.40 -0.78 1.17
C ALA A 215 7.73 -1.15 2.49
N VAL A 216 6.50 -0.68 2.74
CA VAL A 216 5.73 -1.06 3.94
C VAL A 216 5.43 -2.55 3.94
N ILE A 217 4.94 -3.12 2.83
CA ILE A 217 4.67 -4.55 2.68
C ILE A 217 5.91 -5.37 3.05
N LEU A 218 7.06 -5.05 2.46
CA LEU A 218 8.29 -5.79 2.72
C LEU A 218 8.80 -5.60 4.15
N CYS A 219 8.65 -4.41 4.74
CA CYS A 219 8.94 -4.18 6.16
C CYS A 219 8.03 -5.02 7.07
N SER A 220 6.72 -5.11 6.78
CA SER A 220 5.78 -5.93 7.55
C SER A 220 6.16 -7.42 7.52
N ILE A 221 6.52 -7.94 6.34
CA ILE A 221 6.98 -9.34 6.20
C ILE A 221 8.32 -9.55 6.91
N ALA A 222 9.26 -8.61 6.79
CA ALA A 222 10.56 -8.68 7.46
C ALA A 222 10.41 -8.67 8.99
N LEU A 223 9.54 -7.81 9.53
CA LEU A 223 9.23 -7.74 10.96
C LEU A 223 8.64 -9.05 11.48
N LYS A 224 7.73 -9.67 10.73
CA LYS A 224 7.21 -11.02 11.05
C LYS A 224 8.34 -12.06 11.13
N ASN A 225 9.45 -11.84 10.43
CA ASN A 225 10.64 -12.70 10.42
C ASN A 225 11.76 -12.22 11.37
N GLY A 226 11.47 -11.29 12.29
CA GLY A 226 12.41 -10.79 13.30
C GLY A 226 13.45 -9.80 12.75
N ILE A 227 13.20 -9.23 11.57
CA ILE A 227 14.10 -8.27 10.92
C ILE A 227 13.45 -6.89 10.98
N ASP A 228 13.90 -6.04 11.92
CA ASP A 228 13.54 -4.62 11.93
C ASP A 228 14.65 -3.78 11.32
N VAL A 229 14.43 -3.31 10.10
CA VAL A 229 15.38 -2.41 9.42
C VAL A 229 14.91 -0.97 9.34
N LYS A 230 13.68 -0.68 9.75
CA LYS A 230 13.11 0.66 9.68
C LYS A 230 14.01 1.70 10.37
N PRO A 231 14.63 1.42 11.54
CA PRO A 231 15.58 2.34 12.18
C PRO A 231 16.78 2.74 11.30
N PHE A 232 17.19 1.89 10.35
CA PHE A 232 18.35 2.12 9.48
C PHE A 232 18.00 2.80 8.15
N ILE A 233 16.71 3.03 7.87
CA ILE A 233 16.27 3.69 6.64
C ILE A 233 16.30 5.21 6.83
N ILE A 234 17.43 5.80 6.44
CA ILE A 234 17.58 7.24 6.33
C ILE A 234 16.64 7.76 5.22
N ASN A 235 16.01 8.92 5.43
CA ASN A 235 15.10 9.60 4.47
C ASN A 235 13.71 8.97 4.27
N SER A 236 13.22 8.09 5.16
CA SER A 236 11.80 7.68 5.08
C SER A 236 10.85 8.85 5.33
N HIS A 237 11.29 9.83 6.13
CA HIS A 237 10.56 11.07 6.40
C HIS A 237 10.90 12.13 5.37
N VAL A 238 9.89 12.58 4.61
CA VAL A 238 10.07 13.53 3.52
C VAL A 238 8.98 14.59 3.51
N LYS A 239 9.26 15.71 2.84
CA LYS A 239 8.27 16.75 2.54
C LYS A 239 7.82 16.59 1.09
N LEU A 240 6.62 16.06 0.90
CA LEU A 240 6.02 15.93 -0.43
C LEU A 240 5.27 17.21 -0.79
N LYS A 241 5.24 17.53 -2.08
CA LYS A 241 4.49 18.67 -2.62
C LYS A 241 3.23 18.15 -3.30
N THR A 242 2.06 18.57 -2.84
CA THR A 242 0.77 18.25 -3.46
C THR A 242 0.08 19.53 -3.96
N ARG A 243 -0.86 19.40 -4.90
CA ARG A 243 -1.70 20.51 -5.39
C ARG A 243 -3.09 20.40 -4.80
N THR A 244 -3.89 21.46 -4.91
CA THR A 244 -5.30 21.47 -4.48
C THR A 244 -6.09 20.29 -5.04
N GLN A 245 -6.88 19.64 -4.17
CA GLN A 245 -7.87 18.64 -4.55
C GLN A 245 -9.04 19.36 -5.24
N PHE A 246 -9.28 19.06 -6.52
CA PHE A 246 -10.21 19.80 -7.41
C PHE A 246 -9.86 21.29 -7.55
N PRO A 247 -8.76 21.63 -8.24
CA PRO A 247 -8.36 23.02 -8.42
C PRO A 247 -9.43 23.88 -9.11
N ALA A 248 -10.30 23.27 -9.94
CA ALA A 248 -11.42 23.95 -10.58
C ALA A 248 -12.49 24.47 -9.59
N ASN A 249 -12.59 23.87 -8.40
CA ASN A 249 -13.60 24.20 -7.39
C ASN A 249 -13.07 25.14 -6.30
N ARG A 250 -11.81 25.59 -6.39
CA ARG A 250 -11.13 26.43 -5.40
C ARG A 250 -10.70 27.74 -6.04
N THR A 251 -11.68 28.59 -6.35
CA THR A 251 -11.47 29.92 -6.93
C THR A 251 -10.74 30.88 -5.99
N ASP A 252 -10.73 30.57 -4.70
CA ASP A 252 -10.00 31.27 -3.64
C ASP A 252 -8.48 31.02 -3.69
N LEU A 253 -8.00 30.02 -4.43
CA LEU A 253 -6.59 29.68 -4.53
C LEU A 253 -6.09 29.65 -5.99
N PRO A 254 -4.82 30.05 -6.24
CA PRO A 254 -4.21 29.82 -7.55
C PRO A 254 -4.17 28.33 -7.88
N SER A 255 -4.48 27.96 -9.13
CA SER A 255 -4.41 26.57 -9.62
C SER A 255 -3.01 25.95 -9.54
N THR A 256 -1.98 26.77 -9.38
CA THR A 256 -0.57 26.40 -9.22
C THR A 256 -0.14 26.26 -7.75
N LYS A 257 -1.02 26.56 -6.78
CA LYS A 257 -0.73 26.45 -5.34
C LYS A 257 -0.25 25.04 -5.02
N ARG A 258 0.89 24.98 -4.33
CA ARG A 258 1.45 23.73 -3.80
C ARG A 258 1.40 23.75 -2.29
N PHE A 259 0.96 22.66 -1.71
CA PHE A 259 0.96 22.37 -0.28
C PHE A 259 2.10 21.42 0.05
N ILE A 260 2.70 21.59 1.22
CA ILE A 260 3.84 20.80 1.66
C ILE A 260 3.38 19.85 2.75
N VAL A 261 3.32 18.56 2.44
CA VAL A 261 2.88 17.51 3.36
C VAL A 261 4.12 16.77 3.87
N PRO A 262 4.54 16.95 5.14
CA PRO A 262 5.48 16.04 5.77
C PRO A 262 4.83 14.67 5.94
N VAL A 263 5.48 13.64 5.43
CA VAL A 263 5.02 12.24 5.53
C VAL A 263 6.15 11.35 5.97
N ASP A 264 5.82 10.26 6.63
CA ASP A 264 6.69 9.09 6.72
C ASP A 264 6.24 8.09 5.65
N LEU A 265 7.12 7.80 4.70
CA LEU A 265 6.87 6.88 3.60
C LEU A 265 6.75 5.42 4.07
N ILE A 266 7.22 5.09 5.27
CA ILE A 266 7.06 3.77 5.88
C ILE A 266 6.56 3.96 7.32
N PRO A 267 5.30 4.37 7.52
CA PRO A 267 4.86 4.90 8.80
C PRO A 267 4.76 3.81 9.87
N ASP A 268 5.22 4.14 11.09
CA ASP A 268 5.25 3.20 12.21
C ASP A 268 3.88 2.58 12.50
N TYR A 269 2.78 3.33 12.41
CA TYR A 269 1.44 2.80 12.69
C TYR A 269 1.02 1.63 11.78
N MET A 270 1.61 1.49 10.59
CA MET A 270 1.39 0.33 9.69
C MET A 270 2.30 -0.85 10.04
N LEU A 271 3.41 -0.59 10.72
CA LEU A 271 4.39 -1.60 11.14
C LEU A 271 4.14 -2.13 12.56
N GLU A 272 3.57 -1.30 13.45
CA GLU A 272 3.27 -1.64 14.85
C GLU A 272 2.59 -3.01 15.03
N PRO A 273 1.57 -3.41 14.24
CA PRO A 273 0.94 -4.73 14.40
C PRO A 273 1.90 -5.91 14.17
N TRP A 274 3.01 -5.68 13.46
CA TRP A 274 4.01 -6.68 13.12
C TRP A 274 5.17 -6.73 14.11
N ARG A 275 5.36 -5.70 14.95
CA ARG A 275 6.47 -5.57 15.91
C ARG A 275 6.37 -6.45 17.17
N MET A 276 5.48 -7.45 17.22
CA MET A 276 5.26 -8.24 18.44
C MET A 276 6.54 -8.90 18.96
N HIS A 277 6.97 -8.47 20.15
CA HIS A 277 8.02 -9.01 21.01
C HIS A 277 9.38 -9.26 20.33
N LEU A 278 10.04 -8.19 19.89
CA LEU A 278 11.51 -8.14 20.00
C LEU A 278 11.86 -7.99 21.50
N VAL A 279 11.68 -9.07 22.26
CA VAL A 279 12.24 -9.24 23.61
C VAL A 279 13.33 -10.28 23.51
#